data_AF-A0A972Z718-F1
#
_entry.id   AF-A0A972Z718-F1
#
_cell.length_a   1.000
_cell.length_b   1.000
_cell.length_c   1.000
_cell.angle_alpha   90.00
_cell.angle_beta   90.00
_cell.angle_gamma   90.00
#
_symmetry.space_group_name_H-M   'P 1'
#
loop_
_entity.id
_entity.type
_entity.pdbx_description
1 polymer ?
#
loop_
_entity_poly.entity_id
_entity_poly.type
_entity_poly.pdbx_seq_one_letter_code
_entity_poly.pdbx_strand_id
1 'polypeptide(L)'
;MFIKLWKVYLKFFIAFFFIDWFLGVARFYWPPFGTIFTVVNYPFSTLFLWLEGKNNLWWYSVFGRRLDFLLNDEIGMVIAFFLMVLLQSILLASIYLLFKTWRRNKRASSTA
;
A
#
# COMPACT_ATOMS: atom_id res chain seq x y z
N MET A 1 11.35 -22.03 -4.07
CA MET A 1 11.63 -20.61 -4.40
C MET A 1 10.57 -19.66 -3.85
N PHE A 2 9.28 -19.99 -3.95
CA PHE A 2 8.13 -19.23 -3.40
C PHE A 2 8.26 -18.81 -1.92
N ILE A 3 8.70 -19.70 -1.04
CA ILE A 3 8.80 -19.43 0.41
C ILE A 3 9.75 -18.25 0.72
N LYS A 4 10.82 -18.06 -0.06
CA LYS A 4 11.75 -16.93 0.11
C LYS A 4 11.16 -15.62 -0.41
N LEU A 5 10.30 -15.68 -1.43
CA LEU A 5 9.64 -14.52 -2.04
C LEU A 5 8.59 -13.94 -1.06
N TRP A 6 7.75 -14.81 -0.50
CA TRP A 6 6.72 -14.41 0.47
C TRP A 6 7.31 -13.66 1.67
N LYS A 7 8.47 -14.12 2.19
CA LYS A 7 9.18 -13.43 3.28
C LYS A 7 9.64 -12.02 2.92
N VAL A 8 9.96 -11.75 1.65
CA VAL A 8 10.34 -10.39 1.21
C VAL A 8 9.10 -9.50 1.17
N TYR A 9 8.01 -9.97 0.54
CA TYR A 9 6.75 -9.22 0.51
C TYR A 9 6.23 -8.93 1.91
N LEU A 10 6.24 -9.93 2.80
CA LEU A 10 5.78 -9.76 4.18
C LEU A 10 6.63 -8.74 4.96
N LYS A 11 7.95 -8.71 4.74
CA LYS A 11 8.82 -7.71 5.38
C LYS A 11 8.49 -6.29 4.93
N PHE A 12 8.30 -6.09 3.63
CA PHE A 12 7.88 -4.79 3.10
C PHE A 12 6.49 -4.43 3.62
N PHE A 13 5.56 -5.37 3.61
CA PHE A 13 4.21 -5.18 4.12
C PHE A 13 4.18 -4.73 5.58
N ILE A 14 4.89 -5.43 6.47
CA ILE A 14 4.95 -5.05 7.88
C ILE A 14 5.57 -3.67 8.05
N ALA A 15 6.68 -3.38 7.35
CA ALA A 15 7.35 -2.09 7.45
C ALA A 15 6.44 -0.94 6.98
N PHE A 16 5.81 -1.08 5.81
CA PHE A 16 4.89 -0.08 5.26
C PHE A 16 3.64 0.05 6.11
N PHE A 17 3.07 -1.05 6.60
CA PHE A 17 1.91 -1.01 7.46
C PHE A 17 2.10 -0.07 8.67
N PHE A 18 3.22 -0.19 9.38
CA PHE A 18 3.49 0.68 10.53
C PHE A 18 3.80 2.13 10.13
N ILE A 19 4.57 2.33 9.06
CA ILE A 19 4.90 3.67 8.56
C ILE A 19 3.62 4.39 8.10
N ASP A 20 2.82 3.74 7.28
CA ASP A 20 1.61 4.30 6.70
C ASP A 20 0.52 4.49 7.74
N TRP A 21 0.45 3.62 8.75
CA TRP A 21 -0.45 3.80 9.87
C TRP A 21 -0.06 5.03 10.69
N PHE A 22 1.23 5.17 11.02
CA PHE A 22 1.72 6.34 11.75
C PHE A 22 1.48 7.64 10.98
N LEU A 23 1.86 7.68 9.69
CA LEU A 23 1.62 8.85 8.83
C LEU A 23 0.13 9.12 8.64
N GLY A 24 -0.67 8.07 8.51
CA GLY A 24 -2.12 8.11 8.34
C GLY A 24 -2.85 8.66 9.57
N VAL A 25 -2.35 8.38 10.78
CA VAL A 25 -2.83 9.00 12.02
C VAL A 25 -2.30 10.43 12.15
N ALA A 26 -1.00 10.64 11.94
CA ALA A 26 -0.33 11.93 12.14
C ALA A 26 -0.90 13.05 11.26
N ARG A 27 -1.36 12.73 10.03
CA ARG A 27 -1.95 13.74 9.12
C ARG A 27 -3.23 14.38 9.63
N PHE A 28 -3.96 13.73 10.54
CA PHE A 28 -5.16 14.32 11.16
C PHE A 28 -4.79 15.37 12.22
N TYR A 29 -3.58 15.32 12.77
CA TYR A 29 -3.10 16.24 13.80
C TYR A 29 -2.18 17.33 13.25
N TRP A 30 -1.45 17.05 12.16
CA TRP A 30 -0.54 18.00 11.54
C TRP A 30 -0.64 18.01 10.00
N PRO A 31 -0.97 19.16 9.38
CA PRO A 31 -1.12 19.26 7.92
C PRO A 31 0.08 18.77 7.08
N PRO A 32 1.36 19.00 7.47
CA PRO A 32 2.50 18.52 6.69
C PRO A 32 2.55 17.00 6.53
N PHE A 33 2.03 16.25 7.50
CA PHE A 33 1.98 14.79 7.41
C PHE A 33 1.03 14.30 6.31
N GLY A 34 0.06 15.11 5.87
CA GLY A 34 -0.76 14.82 4.71
C GLY A 34 0.09 14.73 3.43
N THR A 35 0.95 15.71 3.19
CA THR A 35 1.86 15.71 2.04
C THR A 35 2.86 14.56 2.11
N ILE A 36 3.45 14.32 3.29
CA ILE A 36 4.39 13.20 3.50
C ILE A 36 3.69 11.87 3.21
N PHE A 37 2.48 11.68 3.73
CA PHE A 37 1.68 10.48 3.47
C PHE A 37 1.46 10.27 1.97
N THR A 38 1.04 11.30 1.23
CA THR A 38 0.81 11.22 -0.21
C THR A 38 2.07 10.84 -0.98
N VAL A 39 3.21 11.43 -0.64
CA VAL A 39 4.49 11.19 -1.34
C VAL A 39 5.02 9.79 -1.04
N VAL A 40 5.02 9.36 0.22
CA VAL A 40 5.52 8.02 0.62
C VAL A 40 4.70 6.90 -0.02
N ASN A 41 3.39 7.11 -0.14
CA ASN A 41 2.45 6.12 -0.66
C ASN A 41 2.17 6.27 -2.16
N TYR A 42 2.85 7.19 -2.87
CA TYR A 42 2.67 7.32 -4.31
C TYR A 42 3.14 6.02 -5.03
N PRO A 43 2.39 5.51 -6.02
CA PRO A 43 1.20 6.12 -6.64
C PRO A 43 -0.15 5.77 -5.97
N PHE A 44 -0.19 4.77 -5.09
CA PHE A 44 -1.43 4.22 -4.54
C PHE A 44 -2.14 5.17 -3.55
N SER A 45 -1.43 6.13 -2.98
CA SER A 45 -2.00 7.23 -2.19
C SER A 45 -3.10 7.96 -2.94
N THR A 46 -2.96 8.14 -4.26
CA THR A 46 -3.97 8.83 -5.09
C THR A 46 -5.30 8.09 -5.07
N LEU A 47 -5.25 6.77 -5.26
CA LEU A 47 -6.45 5.92 -5.22
C LEU A 47 -7.03 5.85 -3.81
N PHE A 48 -6.17 5.70 -2.80
CA PHE A 48 -6.59 5.65 -1.40
C PHE A 48 -7.31 6.95 -0.99
N LEU A 49 -6.71 8.12 -1.24
CA LEU A 49 -7.30 9.42 -0.90
C LEU A 49 -8.60 9.67 -1.67
N TRP A 50 -8.69 9.19 -2.92
CA TRP A 50 -9.92 9.24 -3.69
C TRP A 50 -11.03 8.37 -3.10
N LEU A 51 -10.70 7.16 -2.63
CA LEU A 51 -11.62 6.24 -1.95
C LEU A 51 -12.04 6.76 -0.58
N GLU A 52 -11.11 7.36 0.17
CA GLU A 52 -11.38 7.98 1.47
C GLU A 52 -12.37 9.14 1.36
N GLY A 53 -12.33 9.91 0.26
CA GLY A 53 -13.29 10.99 0.01
C GLY A 53 -14.69 10.53 -0.41
N LYS A 54 -14.97 9.22 -0.47
CA LYS A 54 -16.28 8.69 -0.86
C LYS A 54 -17.18 8.52 0.34
N ASN A 55 -18.44 8.91 0.18
CA ASN A 55 -19.48 8.71 1.18
C ASN A 55 -20.01 7.26 1.15
N ASN A 56 -20.68 6.87 2.22
CA ASN A 56 -21.42 5.61 2.34
C ASN A 56 -22.26 5.29 1.09
N LEU A 57 -23.03 6.25 0.55
CA LEU A 57 -23.86 6.06 -0.65
C LEU A 57 -23.07 5.59 -1.88
N TRP A 58 -21.85 6.08 -2.05
CA TRP A 58 -20.98 5.61 -3.12
C TRP A 58 -20.55 4.17 -2.89
N TRP A 59 -20.11 3.81 -1.68
CA TRP A 59 -19.75 2.43 -1.33
C TRP A 59 -20.91 1.47 -1.54
N TYR A 60 -22.13 1.88 -1.17
CA TYR A 60 -23.37 1.13 -1.43
C TYR A 60 -23.61 0.86 -2.91
N SER A 61 -23.38 1.87 -3.75
CA SER A 61 -23.60 1.75 -5.19
C SER A 61 -22.64 0.76 -5.86
N VAL A 62 -21.41 0.65 -5.35
CA VAL A 62 -20.35 -0.17 -5.94
C VAL A 62 -20.40 -1.61 -5.44
N PHE A 63 -20.58 -1.83 -4.14
CA PHE A 63 -20.52 -3.18 -3.54
C PHE A 63 -21.90 -3.81 -3.28
N GLY A 64 -22.98 -3.03 -3.46
CA GLY A 64 -24.36 -3.48 -3.32
C GLY A 64 -24.83 -3.65 -1.87
N ARG A 65 -26.15 -3.79 -1.69
CA ARG A 65 -26.80 -3.91 -0.36
C ARG A 65 -26.38 -5.12 0.47
N ARG A 66 -25.68 -6.12 -0.09
CA ARG A 66 -25.22 -7.28 0.69
C ARG A 66 -24.03 -6.96 1.60
N LEU A 67 -23.26 -5.92 1.28
CA LEU A 67 -22.16 -5.47 2.13
C LEU A 67 -22.59 -4.39 3.13
N ASP A 68 -23.87 -4.05 3.20
CA ASP A 68 -24.43 -3.02 4.08
C ASP A 68 -24.16 -3.29 5.57
N PHE A 69 -24.19 -4.56 5.97
CA PHE A 69 -23.86 -4.96 7.33
C PHE A 69 -22.35 -4.95 7.64
N LEU A 70 -21.49 -4.93 6.61
CA LEU A 70 -20.04 -5.13 6.74
C LEU A 70 -19.22 -3.88 6.40
N LEU A 71 -19.75 -2.94 5.64
CA LEU A 71 -19.07 -1.70 5.23
C LEU A 71 -19.74 -0.50 5.91
N ASN A 72 -19.42 -0.27 7.18
CA ASN A 72 -19.46 1.09 7.72
C ASN A 72 -18.34 1.91 7.02
N ASP A 73 -18.50 3.23 6.90
CA ASP A 73 -17.48 4.13 6.31
C ASP A 73 -16.07 3.83 6.88
N GLU A 74 -15.99 3.53 8.18
CA GLU A 74 -14.77 3.12 8.87
C GLU A 74 -14.14 1.83 8.33
N ILE A 75 -14.95 0.81 8.04
CA ILE A 75 -14.46 -0.49 7.55
C ILE A 75 -14.02 -0.36 6.09
N GLY A 76 -14.74 0.43 5.28
CA GLY A 76 -14.33 0.74 3.91
C GLY A 76 -12.97 1.45 3.87
N MET A 77 -12.74 2.41 4.76
CA MET A 77 -11.45 3.08 4.91
C MET A 77 -10.34 2.12 5.35
N VAL A 78 -10.60 1.23 6.32
CA VAL A 78 -9.62 0.22 6.74
C VAL A 78 -9.26 -0.71 5.59
N ILE A 79 -10.23 -1.19 4.82
CA ILE A 79 -9.98 -2.05 3.66
C ILE A 79 -9.17 -1.31 2.59
N ALA A 80 -9.53 -0.06 2.27
CA ALA A 80 -8.79 0.76 1.33
C ALA A 80 -7.34 0.99 1.78
N PHE A 81 -7.13 1.21 3.07
CA PHE A 81 -5.80 1.36 3.67
C PHE A 81 -4.98 0.09 3.51
N PHE A 82 -5.53 -1.07 3.89
CA PHE A 82 -4.86 -2.37 3.72
C PHE A 82 -4.51 -2.66 2.26
N LEU A 83 -5.42 -2.32 1.34
CA LEU A 83 -5.19 -2.49 -0.10
C LEU A 83 -4.04 -1.61 -0.60
N MET A 84 -3.98 -0.35 -0.16
CA MET A 84 -2.88 0.56 -0.49
C MET A 84 -1.53 0.00 -0.02
N VAL A 85 -1.43 -0.37 1.26
CA VAL A 85 -0.21 -0.94 1.86
C VAL A 85 0.21 -2.22 1.13
N LEU A 86 -0.74 -3.09 0.80
CA LEU A 86 -0.50 -4.33 0.07
C LEU A 86 0.09 -4.06 -1.33
N LEU A 87 -0.53 -3.17 -2.09
CA LEU A 87 -0.09 -2.81 -3.44
C LEU A 87 1.30 -2.15 -3.42
N GLN A 88 1.54 -1.23 -2.48
CA GLN A 88 2.83 -0.56 -2.31
C GLN A 88 3.94 -1.56 -1.97
N SER A 89 3.63 -2.53 -1.10
CA SER A 89 4.56 -3.59 -0.70
C SER A 89 4.89 -4.53 -1.83
N ILE A 90 3.91 -4.88 -2.67
CA ILE A 90 4.13 -5.70 -3.86
C ILE A 90 5.04 -4.95 -4.84
N LEU A 91 4.72 -3.70 -5.15
CA LEU A 91 5.48 -2.88 -6.09
C LEU A 91 6.96 -2.76 -5.69
N LEU A 92 7.22 -2.39 -4.44
CA LEU A 92 8.60 -2.18 -3.97
C LEU A 92 9.38 -3.47 -3.80
N ALA A 93 8.73 -4.55 -3.36
CA ALA A 93 9.36 -5.86 -3.35
C ALA A 93 9.72 -6.32 -4.78
N SER A 94 8.86 -6.08 -5.77
CA SER A 94 9.16 -6.37 -7.18
C SER A 94 10.35 -5.55 -7.68
N ILE A 95 10.38 -4.23 -7.43
CA ILE A 95 11.51 -3.36 -7.79
C ILE A 95 12.81 -3.85 -7.15
N TYR A 96 12.78 -4.18 -5.86
CA TYR A 96 13.95 -4.70 -5.14
C TYR A 96 14.47 -6.01 -5.75
N LEU A 97 13.57 -6.94 -6.09
CA LEU A 97 13.94 -8.21 -6.71
C LEU A 97 14.53 -8.02 -8.12
N LEU A 98 13.96 -7.11 -8.91
CA LEU A 98 14.47 -6.74 -10.23
C LEU A 98 15.88 -6.15 -10.12
N PHE A 99 16.08 -5.18 -9.21
CA PHE A 99 17.37 -4.56 -8.99
C PHE A 99 18.43 -5.56 -8.52
N LYS A 100 18.07 -6.46 -7.60
CA LYS A 100 18.95 -7.53 -7.13
C LYS A 100 19.36 -8.46 -8.27
N THR A 101 18.42 -8.81 -9.15
CA THR A 101 18.66 -9.68 -10.30
C THR A 101 19.57 -8.99 -11.32
N TRP A 102 19.27 -7.74 -11.66
CA TRP A 102 20.11 -6.91 -12.54
C TRP A 102 21.55 -6.79 -12.03
N ARG A 103 21.73 -6.51 -10.73
CA ARG A 103 23.06 -6.40 -10.11
C ARG A 103 23.84 -7.73 -10.16
N ARG A 104 23.15 -8.86 -10.00
CA ARG A 104 23.77 -10.19 -10.10
C ARG A 104 24.24 -10.48 -11.52
N ASN A 105 23.43 -10.15 -12.52
CA ASN A 105 23.77 -10.37 -13.92
C ASN A 105 24.95 -9.49 -14.36
N LYS A 106 24.98 -8.22 -13.94
CA LYS A 106 26.10 -7.31 -14.22
C LYS A 106 27.44 -7.79 -13.64
N ARG A 107 27.42 -8.41 -12.45
CA ARG A 107 28.63 -8.99 -11.84
C ARG A 107 29.12 -10.24 -12.58
N ALA A 108 28.21 -11.10 -13.02
CA ALA A 108 28.56 -12.30 -13.76
C ALA A 108 29.18 -11.98 -15.12
N SER A 109 28.70 -10.93 -15.80
CA SER A 109 29.26 -10.47 -17.08
C SER A 109 30.60 -9.74 -16.96
N SER A 110 30.97 -9.23 -15.78
CA SER A 110 32.27 -8.58 -15.56
C SER A 110 33.39 -9.56 -15.18
N THR A 111 33.05 -10.81 -14.88
CA THR A 111 33.99 -11.87 -14.50
C THR A 111 34.19 -12.91 -15.61
N ALA A 112 33.49 -12.76 -16.73
CA ALA A 112 33.64 -13.55 -17.95
C ALA A 112 34.47 -12.75 -18.96
#